data_AF-A0A520N7H4-F1
#
_entry.id   AF-A0A520N7H4-F1
#
_cell.length_a   1.000
_cell.length_b   1.000
_cell.length_c   1.000
_cell.angle_alpha   90.00
_cell.angle_beta   90.00
_cell.angle_gamma   90.00
#
_symmetry.space_group_name_H-M   'P 1'
#
loop_
_entity.id
_entity.type
_entity.pdbx_description
1 polymer ?
#
loop_
_entity_poly.entity_id
_entity_poly.type
_entity_poly.pdbx_seq_one_letter_code
_entity_poly.pdbx_strand_id
1 'polypeptide(L)' 'MAQTVDDIIIGQSAPVKDLKRLIEVVATASTNVLVLGETGTGKELVARALHAQSGRRGKL' A
#
# COMPACT_ATOMS: atom_id res chain seq x y z
N MET A 1 13.90 6.85 -8.99
CA MET A 1 13.39 7.21 -7.65
C MET A 1 12.35 6.17 -7.29
N ALA A 2 12.43 5.56 -6.11
CA ALA A 2 11.39 4.63 -5.65
C ALA A 2 10.13 5.43 -5.29
N GLN A 3 8.95 5.00 -5.74
CA GLN A 3 7.69 5.65 -5.39
C GLN A 3 7.40 5.44 -3.90
N THR A 4 7.02 6.51 -3.20
CA THR A 4 6.64 6.46 -1.79
C THR A 4 5.15 6.13 -1.63
N VAL A 5 4.72 5.83 -0.39
CA VAL A 5 3.29 5.61 -0.12
C VAL A 5 2.46 6.88 -0.38
N ASP A 6 3.00 8.06 -0.05
CA ASP A 6 2.32 9.34 -0.25
C ASP A 6 2.16 9.71 -1.73
N ASP A 7 3.06 9.27 -2.62
CA ASP A 7 2.94 9.45 -4.06
C ASP A 7 1.75 8.66 -4.66
N ILE A 8 1.38 7.55 -4.00
CA ILE A 8 0.37 6.61 -4.50
C ILE A 8 -0.99 6.85 -3.85
N ILE A 9 -1.01 7.24 -2.56
CA ILE A 9 -2.23 7.44 -1.76
C ILE A 9 -2.24 8.89 -1.24
N ILE A 10 -3.05 9.75 -1.85
CA ILE A 10 -3.05 11.20 -1.56
C ILE A 10 -3.86 11.65 -0.33
N GLY A 11 -4.54 10.73 0.37
CA GLY A 11 -5.41 11.07 1.51
C GLY A 11 -4.66 11.38 2.83
N GLN A 12 -5.28 12.23 3.66
CA GLN A 12 -4.70 12.72 4.93
C GLN A 12 -5.61 12.55 6.16
N SER A 13 -6.77 11.90 5.99
CA SER A 13 -7.65 11.56 7.11
C SER A 13 -6.99 10.55 8.05
N ALA A 14 -7.43 10.50 9.31
CA ALA A 14 -6.86 9.56 10.29
C ALA A 14 -6.86 8.10 9.80
N PRO A 15 -7.97 7.54 9.23
CA PRO A 15 -7.96 6.18 8.72
C PRO A 15 -6.98 5.96 7.56
N VAL A 16 -6.78 6.98 6.71
CA VAL A 16 -5.81 6.88 5.62
C VAL A 16 -4.39 6.89 6.16
N LYS A 17 -4.09 7.72 7.17
CA LYS A 17 -2.77 7.72 7.82
C LYS A 17 -2.46 6.37 8.47
N ASP A 18 -3.44 5.76 9.13
CA ASP A 18 -3.29 4.43 9.71
C ASP A 18 -3.07 3.36 8.63
N LEU A 19 -3.80 3.42 7.52
CA LEU A 19 -3.59 2.55 6.36
C LEU A 19 -2.17 2.70 5.78
N LYS A 20 -1.67 3.93 5.62
CA LYS A 20 -0.31 4.20 5.13
C LYS A 20 0.75 3.57 6.04
N ARG A 21 0.61 3.76 7.35
CA ARG A 21 1.49 3.15 8.35
C ARG A 21 1.45 1.63 8.30
N LEU A 22 0.26 1.04 8.14
CA LEU A 22 0.11 -0.41 8.03
C LEU A 22 0.80 -0.95 6.77
N ILE A 23 0.69 -0.25 5.64
CA ILE A 23 1.38 -0.60 4.40
C ILE A 23 2.90 -0.65 4.62
N GLU A 24 3.48 0.39 5.24
CA GLU A 24 4.93 0.44 5.51
C GLU A 24 5.40 -0.73 6.37
N VAL A 25 4.64 -1.09 7.41
CA VAL A 25 4.97 -2.21 8.31
C VAL A 25 4.85 -3.57 7.60
N VAL A 26 3.79 -3.75 6.81
CA VAL A 26 3.50 -5.05 6.18
C VAL A 26 4.35 -5.28 4.92
N ALA A 27 4.74 -4.22 4.21
CA ALA A 27 5.46 -4.34 2.94
C ALA A 27 6.78 -5.10 3.07
N THR A 28 7.51 -4.92 4.18
CA THR A 28 8.79 -5.60 4.43
C THR A 28 8.61 -7.06 4.89
N ALA A 29 7.39 -7.48 5.22
CA ALA A 29 7.13 -8.84 5.69
C ALA A 29 7.05 -9.84 4.52
N SER A 30 7.57 -11.05 4.74
CA SER A 30 7.46 -12.17 3.80
C SER A 30 6.17 -12.97 4.00
N THR A 31 5.03 -12.28 4.07
CA THR A 31 3.71 -12.89 4.24
C THR A 31 2.76 -12.53 3.10
N ASN A 32 1.66 -13.28 3.00
CA ASN A 32 0.57 -12.99 2.08
C ASN A 32 -0.33 -11.89 2.67
N VAL A 33 -0.78 -10.97 1.82
CA VAL A 33 -1.65 -9.85 2.22
C VAL A 33 -2.99 -9.96 1.53
N LEU A 34 -4.07 -9.79 2.29
CA LEU A 34 -5.44 -9.69 1.77
C LEU A 34 -5.92 -8.25 1.91
N VAL A 35 -6.27 -7.61 0.78
CA VAL A 35 -6.81 -6.26 0.77
C VAL A 35 -8.33 -6.32 0.63
N LEU A 36 -9.05 -5.85 1.64
CA LEU A 36 -10.52 -5.84 1.68
C LEU A 36 -11.07 -4.42 1.47
N GLY A 37 -12.29 -4.34 0.95
CA GLY A 37 -12.99 -3.07 0.70
C GLY A 37 -14.00 -3.17 -0.45
N GLU A 38 -14.89 -2.20 -0.54
CA GLU A 38 -15.93 -2.14 -1.57
C GLU A 38 -15.36 -1.79 -2.96
N THR A 39 -16.18 -1.94 -4.00
CA THR A 39 -15.83 -1.53 -5.36
C THR A 39 -15.57 -0.02 -5.42
N GLY A 40 -14.51 0.40 -6.12
CA GLY A 40 -14.17 1.82 -6.27
C GLY A 40 -13.39 2.45 -5.10
N THR A 41 -13.09 1.72 -4.03
CA THR A 41 -12.35 2.23 -2.85
C THR A 41 -10.83 2.33 -3.03
N GLY A 42 -10.30 2.01 -4.21
CA GLY A 42 -8.88 2.17 -4.50
C GLY A 42 -7.95 1.07 -3.95
N LYS A 43 -8.45 -0.15 -3.71
CA LYS A 43 -7.64 -1.30 -3.26
C LYS A 43 -6.40 -1.58 -4.11
N GLU A 44 -6.46 -1.28 -5.41
CA GLU A 44 -5.32 -1.42 -6.34
C GLU A 44 -4.17 -0.48 -5.99
N LEU A 45 -4.46 0.70 -5.46
CA LEU A 45 -3.45 1.64 -4.97
C LEU A 45 -2.75 1.08 -3.72
N VAL A 46 -3.50 0.40 -2.85
CA VAL A 46 -2.93 -0.29 -1.67
C VAL A 46 -1.99 -1.42 -2.09
N ALA A 47 -2.41 -2.26 -3.03
CA ALA A 47 -1.55 -3.33 -3.57
C ALA A 47 -0.27 -2.76 -4.21
N ARG A 48 -0.39 -1.67 -4.99
CA ARG A 48 0.74 -0.99 -5.60
C ARG A 48 1.71 -0.41 -4.57
N ALA A 49 1.18 0.24 -3.53
CA ALA A 49 1.99 0.78 -2.45
C ALA A 49 2.73 -0.32 -1.68
N LEU A 50 2.06 -1.43 -1.36
CA LEU A 50 2.70 -2.60 -0.74
C LEU A 50 3.85 -3.14 -1.59
N HIS A 51 3.64 -3.33 -2.88
CA HIS A 51 4.69 -3.85 -3.77
C HIS A 51 5.86 -2.87 -3.89
N ALA A 52 5.59 -1.58 -4.08
CA ALA A 52 6.61 -0.54 -4.17
C ALA A 52 7.50 -0.47 -2.92
N GLN A 53 6.89 -0.63 -1.73
CA GLN A 53 7.61 -0.60 -0.45
C GLN A 53 8.25 -1.93 -0.04
N SER A 54 7.87 -3.04 -0.69
CA SER A 54 8.38 -4.36 -0.32
C SER A 54 9.79 -4.67 -0.80
N GLY A 55 10.33 -3.87 -1.73
CA GLY A 55 11.59 -4.16 -2.41
C GLY A 55 11.53 -5.38 -3.36
N ARG A 56 10.36 -6.01 -3.52
CA ARG A 56 10.18 -7.15 -4.42
C ARG A 56 10.29 -6.69 -5.87
N ARG A 57 10.90 -7.55 -6.69
CA ARG A 57 11.08 -7.31 -8.13
C ARG A 57 9.96 -7.99 -8.90
N GLY A 58 9.65 -7.46 -10.08
CA GLY A 58 8.62 -8.00 -10.96
C GLY A 58 7.40 -7.10 -11.08
N LYS A 59 6.46 -7.53 -11.91
CA LYS A 59 5.16 -6.87 -12.05
C LYS A 59 4.32 -7.13 -10.80
N LEU A 60 3.40 -6.20 -10.53
CA LEU A 60 2.22 -6.47 -9.73
C LEU A 60 1.34 -7.53 -10.41
#